data_AF-A0A822IFL2-F1
#
_entry.id   AF-A0A822IFL2-F1
#
_cell.length_a   1.000
_cell.length_b   1.000
_cell.length_c   1.000
_cell.angle_alpha   90.00
_cell.angle_beta   90.00
_cell.angle_gamma   90.00
#
_symmetry.space_group_name_H-M   'P 1'
#
loop_
_entity.id
_entity.type
_entity.pdbx_description
1 polymer ?
#
loop_
_entity_poly.entity_id
_entity_poly.type
_entity_poly.pdbx_seq_one_letter_code
_entity_poly.pdbx_strand_id
1 'polypeptide(L)'
;MKPEKKINNAQKSKKIPKKKGNNNIIIIAVAAIILIGAFVLLSGGSQKTEPTQQKTLKEVRDLIDKEYGDRGGAGTNTPPVKDNYLPILLPKAAGKLPDFAVTNAMTLKAYKYATEHPEVLEQIPCYCGCGDHGSITSNGEPHKSVRDCFVSDSGVYDDHASFCDVCVGIATKTQSYFPTGIPITGLSASQATPAPSVDLSTLSLPDNFKSIADGLKLTPAGVNRAYFVNTKTLAGTGMEAPILQGQVQATGFYGKKIIGMYSADFSTDSWMELHDLGYDSKNDASIKAKIQPGMKNIITTRPLIYGHSQNVDNVAKLMNDPNSMNTSYSTYKPLLDAVDYQNAAYALVLSEKTGFSDMNYMSLTPTGGKVELVKAFSITDAKSIPAGLAKYNPETKGNVLVIKMTDDLSTVQAESDNIDEVART
;
A
#
# COMPACT_ATOMS: atom_id res chain seq x y z
N MET A 1 -69.36 29.63 -19.43
CA MET A 1 -70.06 29.45 -18.14
C MET A 1 -69.14 29.90 -17.00
N LYS A 2 -69.68 30.06 -15.77
CA LYS A 2 -68.93 30.20 -14.49
C LYS A 2 -68.51 28.81 -13.96
N PRO A 3 -67.72 28.65 -12.88
CA PRO A 3 -67.05 29.63 -11.99
C PRO A 3 -65.51 29.40 -11.99
N GLU A 4 -64.60 29.68 -11.03
CA GLU A 4 -64.47 30.50 -9.78
C GLU A 4 -62.92 30.70 -9.57
N LYS A 5 -62.37 31.91 -9.34
CA LYS A 5 -61.92 32.54 -8.04
C LYS A 5 -60.80 31.82 -7.25
N LYS A 6 -59.82 32.49 -6.60
CA LYS A 6 -59.34 33.91 -6.49
C LYS A 6 -57.88 33.87 -5.93
N ILE A 7 -56.87 34.72 -6.29
CA ILE A 7 -56.70 36.20 -6.20
C ILE A 7 -56.53 36.70 -4.74
N ASN A 8 -55.54 37.52 -4.35
CA ASN A 8 -54.35 38.09 -5.05
C ASN A 8 -53.27 38.67 -4.09
N ASN A 9 -52.13 39.10 -4.67
CA ASN A 9 -51.09 39.97 -4.10
C ASN A 9 -51.58 41.30 -3.46
N ALA A 10 -50.80 41.88 -2.52
CA ALA A 10 -50.17 43.22 -2.66
C ALA A 10 -49.39 43.80 -1.43
N GLN A 11 -48.20 44.38 -1.72
CA GLN A 11 -47.57 45.61 -1.17
C GLN A 11 -47.34 45.93 0.35
N LYS A 12 -46.04 46.07 0.68
CA LYS A 12 -45.34 47.17 1.42
C LYS A 12 -45.92 47.81 2.72
N SER A 13 -45.27 47.48 3.84
CA SER A 13 -44.78 48.36 4.96
C SER A 13 -45.59 49.55 5.51
N LYS A 14 -45.79 49.57 6.85
CA LYS A 14 -45.93 50.78 7.70
C LYS A 14 -45.22 50.58 9.07
N LYS A 15 -45.05 51.65 9.87
CA LYS A 15 -44.13 51.72 11.03
C LYS A 15 -44.78 51.48 12.42
N ILE A 16 -43.91 51.02 13.34
CA ILE A 16 -43.92 51.03 14.83
C ILE A 16 -44.89 52.00 15.55
N PRO A 17 -45.36 51.64 16.76
CA PRO A 17 -44.79 52.28 17.97
C PRO A 17 -44.50 51.33 19.16
N LYS A 18 -43.60 51.76 20.07
CA LYS A 18 -43.31 51.10 21.37
C LYS A 18 -44.29 51.55 22.47
N LYS A 19 -44.41 50.80 23.58
CA LYS A 19 -44.95 51.31 24.86
C LYS A 19 -44.17 50.76 26.08
N LYS A 20 -44.25 51.46 27.22
CA LYS A 20 -43.52 51.17 28.48
C LYS A 20 -44.16 50.03 29.30
N GLY A 21 -43.38 49.35 30.14
CA GLY A 21 -43.84 48.31 31.09
C GLY A 21 -44.16 48.84 32.49
N ASN A 22 -44.24 47.93 33.49
CA ASN A 22 -44.13 48.21 34.94
C ASN A 22 -43.94 46.90 35.75
N ASN A 23 -43.87 46.99 37.09
CA ASN A 23 -43.21 46.03 37.98
C ASN A 23 -44.11 45.02 38.77
N ASN A 24 -43.44 43.98 39.30
CA ASN A 24 -43.55 43.39 40.66
C ASN A 24 -44.63 42.35 41.09
N ILE A 25 -44.11 41.21 41.57
CA ILE A 25 -44.45 40.49 42.84
C ILE A 25 -45.71 39.59 42.85
N ILE A 26 -45.78 38.68 43.85
CA ILE A 26 -46.73 37.55 44.05
C ILE A 26 -46.43 36.39 43.09
N ILE A 27 -45.63 35.34 43.42
CA ILE A 27 -45.14 34.76 44.69
C ILE A 27 -46.21 34.04 45.55
N ILE A 28 -45.95 32.74 45.80
CA ILE A 28 -46.58 31.79 46.75
C ILE A 28 -48.01 31.31 46.43
N ALA A 29 -48.18 29.98 46.56
CA ALA A 29 -49.41 29.19 46.40
C ALA A 29 -50.05 29.24 44.98
N VAL A 30 -50.76 28.22 44.52
CA VAL A 30 -51.12 26.91 45.09
C VAL A 30 -50.28 25.87 44.33
N ALA A 31 -49.35 25.15 44.95
CA ALA A 31 -49.54 23.93 45.76
C ALA A 31 -50.16 22.77 44.96
N ALA A 32 -50.00 21.53 45.44
CA ALA A 32 -50.34 20.27 44.74
C ALA A 32 -49.47 19.98 43.49
N ILE A 33 -48.58 18.99 43.46
CA ILE A 33 -48.29 17.88 44.40
C ILE A 33 -49.47 16.89 44.58
N ILE A 34 -50.63 17.15 43.95
CA ILE A 34 -51.69 16.14 43.81
C ILE A 34 -51.30 15.20 42.67
N LEU A 35 -50.90 14.00 43.09
CA LEU A 35 -51.08 12.73 42.37
C LEU A 35 -50.38 12.66 41.00
N ILE A 36 -49.06 12.44 40.98
CA ILE A 36 -48.42 11.11 41.11
C ILE A 36 -48.74 10.18 39.93
N GLY A 37 -47.71 9.88 39.13
CA GLY A 37 -47.32 8.50 38.78
C GLY A 37 -48.32 7.58 38.07
N ALA A 38 -49.43 8.08 37.54
CA ALA A 38 -50.56 7.25 37.10
C ALA A 38 -50.96 7.35 35.61
N PHE A 39 -50.09 7.87 34.72
CA PHE A 39 -50.11 7.42 33.32
C PHE A 39 -48.72 7.42 32.68
N VAL A 40 -48.13 6.24 32.65
CA VAL A 40 -47.01 5.87 31.78
C VAL A 40 -47.54 5.66 30.35
N LEU A 41 -46.72 5.96 29.34
CA LEU A 41 -46.94 5.86 27.87
C LEU A 41 -47.60 7.07 27.17
N LEU A 42 -46.84 7.58 26.18
CA LEU A 42 -47.28 8.24 24.93
C LEU A 42 -48.10 9.54 25.08
N SER A 43 -47.64 10.69 24.58
CA SER A 43 -47.20 10.90 23.19
C SER A 43 -46.15 12.01 23.04
N GLY A 44 -45.45 12.05 21.90
CA GLY A 44 -44.27 12.90 21.71
C GLY A 44 -44.52 14.41 21.62
N GLY A 45 -43.55 15.18 22.13
CA GLY A 45 -43.42 16.62 21.90
C GLY A 45 -41.94 16.96 21.64
N SER A 46 -41.66 17.66 20.56
CA SER A 46 -40.31 17.78 20.00
C SER A 46 -39.29 18.44 20.94
N GLN A 47 -38.13 17.81 21.13
CA GLN A 47 -36.94 18.54 21.57
C GLN A 47 -36.57 19.58 20.50
N LYS A 48 -36.33 20.82 20.93
CA LYS A 48 -35.66 21.82 20.08
C LYS A 48 -34.19 21.43 19.98
N THR A 49 -33.67 21.32 18.77
CA THR A 49 -32.23 21.43 18.54
C THR A 49 -31.80 22.87 18.77
N GLU A 50 -31.00 23.09 19.81
CA GLU A 50 -30.20 24.31 19.92
C GLU A 50 -29.17 24.36 18.77
N PRO A 51 -28.73 25.55 18.34
CA PRO A 51 -27.64 25.67 17.39
C PRO A 51 -26.35 25.16 18.04
N THR A 52 -26.03 23.89 17.82
CA THR A 52 -24.84 23.25 18.41
C THR A 52 -23.61 23.99 17.94
N GLN A 53 -22.83 24.54 18.87
CA GLN A 53 -21.55 25.18 18.55
C GLN A 53 -20.65 24.13 17.89
N GLN A 54 -20.43 24.26 16.58
CA GLN A 54 -19.62 23.33 15.82
C GLN A 54 -18.19 23.34 16.37
N LYS A 55 -17.70 22.16 16.73
CA LYS A 55 -16.36 21.99 17.29
C LYS A 55 -15.31 22.28 16.22
N THR A 56 -14.19 22.88 16.62
CA THR A 56 -13.00 22.93 15.76
C THR A 56 -12.44 21.51 15.60
N LEU A 57 -11.75 21.24 14.48
CA LEU A 57 -11.13 19.93 14.24
C LEU A 57 -10.13 19.56 15.36
N LYS A 58 -9.47 20.56 15.97
CA LYS A 58 -8.63 20.35 17.14
C LYS A 58 -9.42 19.86 18.36
N GLU A 59 -10.54 20.48 18.71
CA GLU A 59 -11.39 19.98 19.80
C GLU A 59 -11.97 18.59 19.53
N VAL A 60 -12.17 18.23 18.25
CA VAL A 60 -12.60 16.87 17.86
C VAL A 60 -11.47 15.87 18.02
N ARG A 61 -10.25 16.22 17.60
CA ARG A 61 -9.03 15.46 17.86
C ARG A 61 -8.82 15.24 19.36
N ASP A 62 -8.83 16.30 20.16
CA ASP A 62 -8.64 16.25 21.62
C ASP A 62 -9.68 15.35 22.32
N LEU A 63 -10.91 15.24 21.78
CA LEU A 63 -11.95 14.33 22.27
C LEU A 63 -11.74 12.87 21.85
N ILE A 64 -11.29 12.61 20.62
CA ILE A 64 -10.94 11.24 20.16
C ILE A 64 -9.73 10.72 20.95
N ASP A 65 -8.67 11.52 21.06
CA ASP A 65 -7.43 11.15 21.73
C ASP A 65 -7.67 10.84 23.20
N LYS A 66 -8.54 11.60 23.87
CA LYS A 66 -9.00 11.28 25.22
C LYS A 66 -9.82 10.00 25.27
N GLU A 67 -10.84 9.84 24.42
CA GLU A 67 -11.76 8.71 24.54
C GLU A 67 -11.14 7.35 24.15
N TYR A 68 -10.14 7.35 23.26
CA TYR A 68 -9.54 6.13 22.73
C TYR A 68 -8.08 5.91 23.18
N GLY A 69 -7.30 6.96 23.45
CA GLY A 69 -5.97 6.84 24.06
C GLY A 69 -6.02 6.30 25.49
N ASP A 70 -7.03 6.70 26.29
CA ASP A 70 -7.29 6.16 27.63
C ASP A 70 -7.62 4.65 27.62
N ARG A 71 -7.80 4.01 26.45
CA ARG A 71 -8.03 2.57 26.29
C ARG A 71 -6.76 1.74 26.10
N GLY A 72 -5.58 2.37 26.16
CA GLY A 72 -4.28 1.68 26.20
C GLY A 72 -3.63 1.36 24.86
N GLY A 73 -4.24 1.77 23.74
CA GLY A 73 -3.58 1.72 22.43
C GLY A 73 -2.63 2.92 22.25
N ALA A 74 -1.43 2.68 21.71
CA ALA A 74 -0.65 3.77 21.12
C ALA A 74 -1.40 4.33 19.89
N GLY A 75 -1.40 5.64 19.73
CA GLY A 75 -1.98 6.28 18.55
C GLY A 75 -1.03 6.18 17.35
N THR A 76 -1.58 6.06 16.14
CA THR A 76 -0.80 6.19 14.90
C THR A 76 0.00 7.48 14.87
N ASN A 77 1.09 7.51 14.07
CA ASN A 77 2.01 8.65 13.92
C ASN A 77 1.42 9.86 13.14
N THR A 78 0.17 10.21 13.47
CA THR A 78 -0.63 11.27 12.85
C THR A 78 -0.16 12.64 13.34
N PRO A 79 0.30 13.55 12.45
CA PRO A 79 0.73 14.88 12.86
C PRO A 79 -0.38 15.67 13.59
N PRO A 80 -0.03 16.65 14.44
CA PRO A 80 -1.00 17.57 15.02
C PRO A 80 -1.83 18.28 13.94
N VAL A 81 -3.11 18.55 14.25
CA VAL A 81 -4.07 19.26 13.39
C VAL A 81 -3.51 20.60 12.90
N LYS A 82 -3.75 20.93 11.63
CA LYS A 82 -3.28 22.17 10.99
C LYS A 82 -4.43 22.86 10.26
N ASP A 83 -4.61 24.16 10.51
CA ASP A 83 -5.68 24.95 9.87
C ASP A 83 -5.52 25.04 8.34
N ASN A 84 -4.27 24.95 7.85
CA ASN A 84 -3.91 24.93 6.43
C ASN A 84 -3.47 23.53 5.97
N TYR A 85 -4.12 22.47 6.44
CA TYR A 85 -3.80 21.11 5.99
C TYR A 85 -4.17 20.91 4.51
N LEU A 86 -3.22 20.38 3.72
CA LEU A 86 -3.46 19.90 2.36
C LEU A 86 -3.63 18.38 2.43
N PRO A 87 -4.82 17.84 2.13
CA PRO A 87 -5.09 16.43 2.22
C PRO A 87 -4.53 15.66 1.04
N ILE A 88 -4.30 14.37 1.26
CA ILE A 88 -3.77 13.46 0.25
C ILE A 88 -4.89 13.03 -0.70
N LEU A 89 -6.10 12.80 -0.18
CA LEU A 89 -7.31 12.59 -0.97
C LEU A 89 -8.21 13.84 -0.97
N LEU A 90 -8.84 14.15 -2.11
CA LEU A 90 -9.92 15.14 -2.14
C LEU A 90 -11.23 14.58 -1.53
N PRO A 91 -12.00 15.41 -0.81
CA PRO A 91 -13.41 15.16 -0.51
C PRO A 91 -14.21 14.82 -1.78
N LYS A 92 -14.93 13.69 -1.76
CA LYS A 92 -15.78 13.26 -2.88
C LYS A 92 -17.04 12.55 -2.37
N ALA A 93 -18.18 12.74 -3.04
CA ALA A 93 -19.41 12.05 -2.67
C ALA A 93 -19.22 10.51 -2.72
N ALA A 94 -19.73 9.78 -1.73
CA ALA A 94 -19.58 8.33 -1.69
C ALA A 94 -20.39 7.64 -2.81
N GLY A 95 -19.67 7.04 -3.76
CA GLY A 95 -20.24 6.24 -4.85
C GLY A 95 -20.66 4.84 -4.41
N LYS A 96 -20.59 3.85 -5.32
CA LYS A 96 -20.72 2.44 -4.91
C LYS A 96 -19.52 2.08 -4.04
N LEU A 97 -19.79 1.66 -2.80
CA LEU A 97 -18.79 1.11 -1.88
C LEU A 97 -18.64 -0.42 -2.11
N PRO A 98 -17.49 -1.01 -1.72
CA PRO A 98 -17.29 -2.47 -1.76
C PRO A 98 -18.20 -3.22 -0.81
N ASP A 99 -18.37 -4.53 -1.03
CA ASP A 99 -19.34 -5.32 -0.27
C ASP A 99 -18.94 -5.48 1.22
N PHE A 100 -17.64 -5.50 1.55
CA PHE A 100 -17.16 -5.45 2.95
C PHE A 100 -17.55 -4.16 3.67
N ALA A 101 -17.59 -3.03 2.94
CA ALA A 101 -17.93 -1.72 3.47
C ALA A 101 -19.43 -1.52 3.71
N VAL A 102 -20.30 -2.45 3.27
CA VAL A 102 -21.77 -2.36 3.45
C VAL A 102 -22.34 -3.42 4.42
N THR A 103 -21.47 -4.19 5.09
CA THR A 103 -21.81 -5.30 6.02
C THR A 103 -22.77 -4.93 7.14
N ASN A 104 -22.72 -3.69 7.66
CA ASN A 104 -23.70 -3.15 8.60
C ASN A 104 -23.80 -1.61 8.48
N ALA A 105 -24.80 -1.02 9.12
CA ALA A 105 -25.10 0.42 9.02
C ALA A 105 -24.01 1.35 9.60
N MET A 106 -23.24 0.91 10.61
CA MET A 106 -22.15 1.69 11.21
C MET A 106 -20.89 1.63 10.34
N THR A 107 -20.53 0.44 9.84
CA THR A 107 -19.45 0.27 8.86
C THR A 107 -19.76 1.08 7.58
N LEU A 108 -20.97 0.96 7.03
CA LEU A 108 -21.44 1.76 5.89
C LEU A 108 -21.29 3.27 6.12
N LYS A 109 -21.69 3.74 7.31
CA LYS A 109 -21.57 5.15 7.70
C LYS A 109 -20.10 5.59 7.80
N ALA A 110 -19.23 4.75 8.35
CA ALA A 110 -17.80 5.02 8.49
C ALA A 110 -17.10 5.12 7.12
N TYR A 111 -17.31 4.14 6.23
CA TYR A 111 -16.72 4.17 4.88
C TYR A 111 -17.23 5.34 4.04
N LYS A 112 -18.52 5.70 4.14
CA LYS A 112 -19.03 6.93 3.53
C LYS A 112 -18.29 8.16 4.04
N TYR A 113 -18.18 8.33 5.36
CA TYR A 113 -17.48 9.48 5.93
C TYR A 113 -15.98 9.51 5.56
N ALA A 114 -15.30 8.37 5.50
CA ALA A 114 -13.91 8.29 5.04
C ALA A 114 -13.74 8.62 3.54
N THR A 115 -14.79 8.44 2.74
CA THR A 115 -14.83 8.83 1.31
C THR A 115 -15.13 10.31 1.14
N GLU A 116 -16.09 10.81 1.92
CA GLU A 116 -16.65 12.16 1.83
C GLU A 116 -15.78 13.19 2.54
N HIS A 117 -15.09 12.78 3.61
CA HIS A 117 -14.26 13.64 4.47
C HIS A 117 -12.88 13.04 4.84
N PRO A 118 -12.05 12.63 3.86
CA PRO A 118 -10.71 12.12 4.13
C PRO A 118 -9.78 13.18 4.74
N GLU A 119 -9.96 14.47 4.40
CA GLU A 119 -9.20 15.61 4.92
C GLU A 119 -9.37 15.84 6.44
N VAL A 120 -10.46 15.32 6.98
CA VAL A 120 -10.71 15.24 8.42
C VAL A 120 -10.00 14.03 9.00
N LEU A 121 -10.25 12.84 8.45
CA LEU A 121 -9.73 11.58 9.01
C LEU A 121 -8.21 11.43 8.87
N GLU A 122 -7.57 12.10 7.91
CA GLU A 122 -6.11 12.18 7.76
C GLU A 122 -5.42 12.91 8.94
N GLN A 123 -6.18 13.67 9.73
CA GLN A 123 -5.68 14.39 10.92
C GLN A 123 -6.12 13.73 12.25
N ILE A 124 -6.92 12.65 12.19
CA ILE A 124 -7.38 11.87 13.33
C ILE A 124 -6.61 10.54 13.38
N PRO A 125 -6.16 10.06 14.55
CA PRO A 125 -5.32 8.88 14.65
C PRO A 125 -6.18 7.62 14.77
N CYS A 126 -5.59 6.47 14.45
CA CYS A 126 -6.15 5.20 14.90
C CYS A 126 -5.54 4.80 16.24
N TYR A 127 -6.35 4.18 17.10
CA TYR A 127 -5.99 3.66 18.42
C TYR A 127 -6.25 2.14 18.54
N CYS A 128 -6.39 1.43 17.42
CA CYS A 128 -6.70 0.00 17.41
C CYS A 128 -5.53 -0.91 17.86
N GLY A 129 -4.32 -0.36 18.03
CA GLY A 129 -3.10 -1.12 18.31
C GLY A 129 -2.43 -1.74 17.08
N CYS A 130 -3.06 -1.73 15.91
CA CYS A 130 -2.51 -2.24 14.65
C CYS A 130 -1.89 -1.13 13.76
N GLY A 131 -1.62 0.06 14.31
CA GLY A 131 -1.19 1.23 13.53
C GLY A 131 0.17 1.05 12.82
N ASP A 132 1.07 0.29 13.42
CA ASP A 132 2.39 -0.04 12.84
C ASP A 132 2.32 -1.16 11.79
N HIS A 133 1.14 -1.73 11.53
CA HIS A 133 0.92 -2.72 10.47
C HIS A 133 0.32 -2.04 9.23
N GLY A 134 0.87 -2.32 8.06
CA GLY A 134 0.25 -1.96 6.79
C GLY A 134 -0.70 -3.04 6.26
N SER A 135 -1.36 -2.70 5.16
CA SER A 135 -2.34 -3.54 4.46
C SER A 135 -1.94 -3.75 2.99
N ILE A 136 -2.75 -4.52 2.25
CA ILE A 136 -2.61 -4.65 0.79
C ILE A 136 -2.78 -3.28 0.09
N THR A 137 -3.63 -2.38 0.60
CA THR A 137 -3.86 -1.07 -0.04
C THR A 137 -2.84 0.00 0.37
N SER A 138 -2.22 -0.11 1.56
CA SER A 138 -1.05 0.70 1.94
C SER A 138 0.26 0.20 1.32
N ASN A 139 0.27 -1.02 0.76
CA ASN A 139 1.45 -1.76 0.26
C ASN A 139 2.40 -2.19 1.42
N GLY A 140 1.84 -2.54 2.58
CA GLY A 140 2.60 -2.94 3.77
C GLY A 140 3.13 -1.77 4.61
N GLU A 141 3.03 -0.54 4.13
CA GLU A 141 3.40 0.68 4.88
C GLU A 141 2.49 0.92 6.10
N PRO A 142 3.04 1.28 7.27
CA PRO A 142 2.27 1.63 8.48
C PRO A 142 1.19 2.70 8.26
N HIS A 143 0.09 2.57 9.01
CA HIS A 143 -1.04 3.49 8.94
C HIS A 143 -0.70 4.80 9.67
N LYS A 144 -0.84 5.92 8.96
CA LYS A 144 -0.47 7.27 9.42
C LYS A 144 -1.60 7.94 10.19
N SER A 145 -2.83 7.50 9.97
CA SER A 145 -4.09 8.13 10.37
C SER A 145 -5.23 7.10 10.39
N VAL A 146 -6.39 7.44 10.94
CA VAL A 146 -7.57 6.56 10.88
C VAL A 146 -8.16 6.45 9.47
N ARG A 147 -7.88 7.42 8.57
CA ARG A 147 -8.29 7.37 7.15
C ARG A 147 -7.71 6.14 6.44
N ASP A 148 -6.47 5.79 6.76
CA ASP A 148 -5.74 4.67 6.13
C ASP A 148 -6.42 3.32 6.35
N CYS A 149 -7.13 3.14 7.45
CA CYS A 149 -7.88 1.92 7.74
C CYS A 149 -9.10 1.71 6.81
N PHE A 150 -9.54 2.74 6.08
CA PHE A 150 -10.70 2.71 5.17
C PHE A 150 -10.31 2.91 3.71
N VAL A 151 -9.33 3.77 3.43
CA VAL A 151 -8.93 4.18 2.08
C VAL A 151 -7.42 4.46 2.04
N SER A 152 -6.71 3.96 1.05
CA SER A 152 -5.28 4.25 0.85
C SER A 152 -5.02 5.66 0.33
N ASP A 153 -3.74 6.09 0.37
CA ASP A 153 -3.24 7.27 -0.37
C ASP A 153 -3.53 7.22 -1.89
N SER A 154 -3.82 6.02 -2.45
CA SER A 154 -4.22 5.81 -3.84
C SER A 154 -5.74 5.74 -4.06
N GLY A 155 -6.55 6.07 -3.05
CA GLY A 155 -8.01 6.14 -3.15
C GLY A 155 -8.70 4.77 -3.26
N VAL A 156 -7.97 3.67 -3.02
CA VAL A 156 -8.46 2.29 -3.00
C VAL A 156 -9.03 1.99 -1.63
N TYR A 157 -10.22 1.37 -1.58
CA TYR A 157 -10.84 0.99 -0.31
C TYR A 157 -10.13 -0.20 0.32
N ASP A 158 -9.86 -0.08 1.62
CA ASP A 158 -9.26 -1.10 2.47
C ASP A 158 -10.34 -1.83 3.27
N ASP A 159 -10.24 -3.13 3.50
CA ASP A 159 -11.23 -3.91 4.26
C ASP A 159 -10.93 -3.98 5.77
N HIS A 160 -9.74 -3.58 6.23
CA HIS A 160 -9.29 -3.65 7.62
C HIS A 160 -10.27 -2.95 8.59
N ALA A 161 -10.74 -1.74 8.28
CA ALA A 161 -11.73 -1.07 9.14
C ALA A 161 -13.10 -1.77 9.17
N SER A 162 -13.48 -2.57 8.17
CA SER A 162 -14.77 -3.28 8.18
C SER A 162 -14.87 -4.34 9.29
N PHE A 163 -13.72 -4.80 9.78
CA PHE A 163 -13.57 -5.75 10.89
C PHE A 163 -13.13 -5.09 12.21
N CYS A 164 -13.03 -3.76 12.28
CA CYS A 164 -12.49 -3.04 13.44
C CYS A 164 -13.45 -1.99 14.01
N ASP A 165 -14.13 -2.34 15.11
CA ASP A 165 -15.02 -1.45 15.86
C ASP A 165 -14.34 -0.16 16.35
N VAL A 166 -13.02 -0.19 16.59
CA VAL A 166 -12.24 1.00 16.97
C VAL A 166 -12.15 1.99 15.81
N CYS A 167 -11.80 1.52 14.60
CA CYS A 167 -11.76 2.35 13.39
C CYS A 167 -13.15 2.94 13.07
N VAL A 168 -14.18 2.09 13.04
CA VAL A 168 -15.58 2.48 12.78
C VAL A 168 -16.09 3.45 13.85
N GLY A 169 -15.77 3.21 15.12
CA GLY A 169 -16.12 4.07 16.24
C GLY A 169 -15.48 5.46 16.15
N ILE A 170 -14.18 5.52 15.86
CA ILE A 170 -13.44 6.80 15.69
C ILE A 170 -14.01 7.59 14.51
N ALA A 171 -14.18 6.97 13.34
CA ALA A 171 -14.69 7.65 12.15
C ALA A 171 -16.13 8.18 12.34
N THR A 172 -17.02 7.35 12.87
CA THR A 172 -18.43 7.75 13.08
C THR A 172 -18.63 8.74 14.23
N LYS A 173 -17.74 8.75 15.23
CA LYS A 173 -17.71 9.79 16.29
C LYS A 173 -17.13 11.10 15.77
N THR A 174 -16.05 11.06 14.99
CA THR A 174 -15.50 12.24 14.30
C THR A 174 -16.58 12.89 13.43
N GLN A 175 -17.31 12.11 12.62
CA GLN A 175 -18.46 12.60 11.87
C GLN A 175 -19.53 13.26 12.74
N SER A 176 -19.81 12.73 13.94
CA SER A 176 -20.81 13.32 14.84
C SER A 176 -20.43 14.68 15.41
N TYR A 177 -19.13 15.00 15.45
CA TYR A 177 -18.62 16.29 15.92
C TYR A 177 -18.20 17.25 14.79
N PHE A 178 -17.82 16.74 13.61
CA PHE A 178 -17.34 17.52 12.47
C PHE A 178 -18.01 17.11 11.13
N PRO A 179 -19.36 17.17 11.03
CA PRO A 179 -20.10 16.57 9.92
C PRO A 179 -19.97 17.27 8.56
N THR A 180 -19.35 18.46 8.49
CA THR A 180 -19.29 19.28 7.26
C THR A 180 -17.98 19.16 6.48
N GLY A 181 -16.95 18.54 7.06
CA GLY A 181 -15.59 18.62 6.53
C GLY A 181 -14.92 19.98 6.70
N ILE A 182 -13.70 20.08 6.16
CA ILE A 182 -12.95 21.33 6.04
C ILE A 182 -13.41 22.07 4.75
N PRO A 183 -13.68 23.39 4.79
CA PRO A 183 -14.13 24.13 3.61
C PRO A 183 -13.17 24.02 2.41
N ILE A 184 -13.66 23.42 1.31
CA ILE A 184 -12.89 23.06 0.10
C ILE A 184 -12.31 24.23 -0.73
N THR A 185 -12.40 25.47 -0.23
CA THR A 185 -11.93 26.67 -0.95
C THR A 185 -10.40 26.77 -0.93
N GLY A 186 -9.75 26.37 -2.03
CA GLY A 186 -8.30 26.41 -2.22
C GLY A 186 -7.62 25.04 -2.25
N LEU A 187 -8.39 23.96 -2.13
CA LEU A 187 -7.89 22.59 -2.03
C LEU A 187 -7.91 21.88 -3.39
N SER A 188 -6.74 21.41 -3.82
CA SER A 188 -6.54 20.60 -5.03
C SER A 188 -5.60 19.45 -4.69
N ALA A 189 -6.13 18.22 -4.65
CA ALA A 189 -5.36 17.00 -4.50
C ALA A 189 -5.63 16.05 -5.68
N SER A 190 -4.69 15.15 -5.94
CA SER A 190 -4.79 14.26 -7.10
C SER A 190 -5.89 13.23 -6.89
N GLN A 191 -6.70 12.99 -7.92
CA GLN A 191 -7.45 11.75 -7.98
C GLN A 191 -6.47 10.60 -8.23
N ALA A 192 -6.75 9.46 -7.59
CA ALA A 192 -6.10 8.20 -7.85
C ALA A 192 -7.16 7.13 -8.09
N THR A 193 -6.77 6.11 -8.84
CA THR A 193 -7.62 5.03 -9.34
C THR A 193 -6.75 3.77 -9.29
N PRO A 194 -7.28 2.56 -8.99
CA PRO A 194 -6.51 1.34 -9.21
C PRO A 194 -6.00 1.34 -10.65
N ALA A 195 -4.68 1.28 -10.82
CA ALA A 195 -4.08 1.43 -12.13
C ALA A 195 -4.62 0.32 -13.05
N PRO A 196 -5.19 0.64 -14.22
CA PRO A 196 -5.59 -0.40 -15.17
C PRO A 196 -4.36 -1.23 -15.52
N SER A 197 -4.55 -2.53 -15.74
CA SER A 197 -3.49 -3.43 -16.19
C SER A 197 -2.94 -2.93 -17.53
N VAL A 198 -1.82 -2.20 -17.47
CA VAL A 198 -1.12 -1.68 -18.65
C VAL A 198 -0.74 -2.88 -19.51
N ASP A 199 -1.15 -2.87 -20.77
CA ASP A 199 -0.81 -3.93 -21.70
C ASP A 199 0.70 -3.94 -21.98
N LEU A 200 1.41 -4.87 -21.33
CA LEU A 200 2.85 -5.08 -21.51
C LEU A 200 3.15 -6.02 -22.69
N SER A 201 2.14 -6.54 -23.41
CA SER A 201 2.34 -7.52 -24.48
C SER A 201 3.24 -6.98 -25.61
N THR A 202 3.12 -5.69 -25.91
CA THR A 202 3.88 -4.97 -26.95
C THR A 202 5.30 -4.59 -26.53
N LEU A 203 5.61 -4.59 -25.23
CA LEU A 203 6.91 -4.19 -24.69
C LEU A 203 7.83 -5.40 -24.52
N SER A 204 9.12 -5.24 -24.80
CA SER A 204 10.13 -6.30 -24.64
C SER A 204 11.37 -5.79 -23.92
N LEU A 205 11.94 -6.66 -23.08
CA LEU A 205 13.26 -6.45 -22.48
C LEU A 205 14.35 -6.48 -23.58
N PRO A 206 15.44 -5.73 -23.42
CA PRO A 206 16.55 -5.75 -24.37
C PRO A 206 17.46 -6.96 -24.12
N ASP A 207 18.21 -7.41 -25.13
CA ASP A 207 19.04 -8.62 -25.05
C ASP A 207 20.15 -8.56 -23.98
N ASN A 208 20.58 -7.36 -23.59
CA ASN A 208 21.55 -7.12 -22.51
C ASN A 208 20.93 -7.07 -21.11
N PHE A 209 19.61 -7.28 -20.97
CA PHE A 209 18.90 -7.25 -19.69
C PHE A 209 17.59 -8.03 -19.74
N LYS A 210 17.66 -9.34 -19.99
CA LYS A 210 16.48 -10.24 -20.07
C LYS A 210 16.44 -11.33 -19.00
N SER A 211 17.51 -11.50 -18.23
CA SER A 211 17.65 -12.53 -17.19
C SER A 211 18.55 -12.07 -16.04
N ILE A 212 18.53 -12.82 -14.93
CA ILE A 212 19.43 -12.59 -13.78
C ILE A 212 20.91 -12.63 -14.16
N ALA A 213 21.28 -13.48 -15.13
CA ALA A 213 22.66 -13.55 -15.63
C ALA A 213 23.10 -12.24 -16.28
N ASP A 214 22.19 -11.47 -16.88
CA ASP A 214 22.51 -10.23 -17.56
C ASP A 214 22.71 -9.08 -16.56
N GLY A 215 21.87 -9.01 -15.52
CA GLY A 215 22.12 -8.13 -14.38
C GLY A 215 23.45 -8.45 -13.69
N LEU A 216 23.75 -9.74 -13.47
CA LEU A 216 25.02 -10.19 -12.89
C LEU A 216 26.26 -9.87 -13.75
N LYS A 217 26.13 -9.74 -15.08
CA LYS A 217 27.20 -9.27 -15.98
C LYS A 217 27.40 -7.75 -15.91
N LEU A 218 26.37 -7.00 -15.53
CA LEU A 218 26.44 -5.55 -15.32
C LEU A 218 26.79 -5.16 -13.87
N THR A 219 26.90 -6.14 -12.97
CA THR A 219 27.19 -5.92 -11.55
C THR A 219 28.62 -6.37 -11.20
N PRO A 220 29.40 -5.56 -10.45
CA PRO A 220 30.73 -5.94 -9.96
C PRO A 220 30.76 -7.26 -9.19
N ALA A 221 31.92 -7.92 -9.15
CA ALA A 221 32.16 -9.07 -8.29
C ALA A 221 31.97 -8.73 -6.79
N GLY A 222 31.46 -9.70 -6.01
CA GLY A 222 31.26 -9.56 -4.55
C GLY A 222 29.80 -9.42 -4.10
N VAL A 223 28.83 -9.66 -4.98
CA VAL A 223 27.41 -9.69 -4.62
C VAL A 223 27.08 -10.91 -3.76
N ASN A 224 26.47 -10.67 -2.59
CA ASN A 224 26.02 -11.72 -1.67
C ASN A 224 24.61 -12.22 -1.99
N ARG A 225 23.74 -11.38 -2.54
CA ARG A 225 22.39 -11.74 -3.00
C ARG A 225 22.05 -10.95 -4.26
N ALA A 226 21.47 -11.59 -5.27
CA ALA A 226 20.84 -10.87 -6.38
C ALA A 226 19.54 -11.55 -6.81
N TYR A 227 18.58 -10.78 -7.29
CA TYR A 227 17.35 -11.31 -7.85
C TYR A 227 16.93 -10.55 -9.11
N PHE A 228 16.08 -11.20 -9.91
CA PHE A 228 15.53 -10.68 -11.16
C PHE A 228 14.04 -10.97 -11.24
N VAL A 229 13.27 -10.02 -11.76
CA VAL A 229 11.82 -10.07 -11.89
C VAL A 229 11.42 -9.63 -13.30
N ASN A 230 10.82 -10.53 -14.08
CA ASN A 230 10.22 -10.23 -15.38
C ASN A 230 8.72 -9.99 -15.20
N THR A 231 8.33 -8.72 -14.99
CA THR A 231 6.95 -8.37 -14.62
C THR A 231 5.96 -8.60 -15.77
N LYS A 232 6.44 -8.66 -17.02
CA LYS A 232 5.64 -9.08 -18.18
C LYS A 232 5.26 -10.55 -18.10
N THR A 233 6.19 -11.44 -17.76
CA THR A 233 5.90 -12.88 -17.60
C THR A 233 5.03 -13.17 -16.37
N LEU A 234 5.09 -12.31 -15.35
CA LEU A 234 4.20 -12.39 -14.19
C LEU A 234 2.79 -11.82 -14.43
N ALA A 235 2.60 -10.95 -15.43
CA ALA A 235 1.36 -10.20 -15.62
C ALA A 235 0.13 -11.10 -15.79
N GLY A 236 -0.89 -10.90 -14.96
CA GLY A 236 -2.12 -11.73 -14.96
C GLY A 236 -1.95 -13.14 -14.39
N THR A 237 -0.78 -13.50 -13.86
CA THR A 237 -0.57 -14.76 -13.14
C THR A 237 -0.82 -14.58 -11.63
N GLY A 238 -1.07 -15.68 -10.91
CA GLY A 238 -1.18 -15.66 -9.44
C GLY A 238 0.09 -15.17 -8.71
N MET A 239 1.22 -15.07 -9.40
CA MET A 239 2.48 -14.54 -8.86
C MET A 239 2.64 -13.02 -9.00
N GLU A 240 1.75 -12.31 -9.74
CA GLU A 240 1.95 -10.87 -9.97
C GLU A 240 1.94 -10.06 -8.67
N ALA A 241 0.88 -10.18 -7.86
CA ALA A 241 0.78 -9.44 -6.60
C ALA A 241 1.91 -9.80 -5.59
N PRO A 242 2.12 -11.07 -5.20
CA PRO A 242 3.08 -11.38 -4.13
C PRO A 242 4.53 -11.07 -4.51
N ILE A 243 4.91 -11.17 -5.78
CA ILE A 243 6.29 -10.84 -6.20
C ILE A 243 6.45 -9.33 -6.42
N LEU A 244 5.52 -8.64 -7.11
CA LEU A 244 5.69 -7.22 -7.37
C LEU A 244 5.60 -6.35 -6.10
N GLN A 245 4.76 -6.70 -5.12
CA GLN A 245 4.61 -5.92 -3.89
C GLN A 245 5.86 -5.87 -3.02
N GLY A 246 6.69 -6.93 -3.04
CA GLY A 246 7.89 -7.03 -2.20
C GLY A 246 9.22 -6.98 -2.94
N GLN A 247 9.24 -7.08 -4.28
CA GLN A 247 10.47 -7.20 -5.08
C GLN A 247 10.55 -6.22 -6.27
N VAL A 248 9.57 -5.31 -6.48
CA VAL A 248 9.63 -4.34 -7.59
C VAL A 248 9.29 -2.92 -7.17
N GLN A 249 10.12 -1.95 -7.54
CA GLN A 249 9.85 -0.52 -7.29
C GLN A 249 8.51 -0.11 -7.90
N ALA A 250 7.63 0.46 -7.05
CA ALA A 250 6.26 0.80 -7.45
C ALA A 250 6.22 1.81 -8.61
N THR A 251 5.17 1.75 -9.44
CA THR A 251 4.93 2.63 -10.61
C THR A 251 5.18 4.12 -10.34
N GLY A 252 4.90 4.60 -9.12
CA GLY A 252 5.14 5.99 -8.70
C GLY A 252 6.61 6.41 -8.58
N PHE A 253 7.57 5.50 -8.68
CA PHE A 253 9.01 5.77 -8.60
C PHE A 253 9.54 6.50 -9.85
N TYR A 254 9.08 6.09 -11.04
CA TYR A 254 9.36 6.73 -12.33
C TYR A 254 8.11 7.33 -13.03
N GLY A 255 6.91 7.07 -12.50
CA GLY A 255 5.63 7.37 -13.16
C GLY A 255 5.22 6.36 -14.24
N LYS A 256 5.90 5.21 -14.34
CA LYS A 256 5.70 4.15 -15.35
C LYS A 256 5.92 2.77 -14.71
N LYS A 257 5.23 1.73 -15.20
CA LYS A 257 5.39 0.35 -14.69
C LYS A 257 6.72 -0.23 -15.19
N ILE A 258 7.49 -0.81 -14.28
CA ILE A 258 8.72 -1.53 -14.59
C ILE A 258 8.35 -2.88 -15.22
N ILE A 259 8.93 -3.17 -16.39
CA ILE A 259 8.71 -4.41 -17.15
C ILE A 259 9.74 -5.50 -16.81
N GLY A 260 10.91 -5.09 -16.32
CA GLY A 260 11.95 -5.98 -15.81
C GLY A 260 12.78 -5.27 -14.74
N MET A 261 13.03 -5.95 -13.64
CA MET A 261 13.83 -5.44 -12.53
C MET A 261 14.92 -6.45 -12.16
N TYR A 262 16.08 -5.95 -11.78
CA TYR A 262 17.13 -6.71 -11.11
C TYR A 262 17.62 -5.89 -9.92
N SER A 263 18.04 -6.58 -8.88
CA SER A 263 18.55 -5.96 -7.66
C SER A 263 19.69 -6.83 -7.11
N ALA A 264 20.72 -6.20 -6.56
CA ALA A 264 21.92 -6.85 -6.06
C ALA A 264 22.43 -6.21 -4.78
N ASP A 265 22.57 -7.05 -3.74
CA ASP A 265 23.02 -6.71 -2.40
C ASP A 265 24.47 -7.19 -2.20
N PHE A 266 25.37 -6.26 -1.89
CA PHE A 266 26.71 -6.54 -1.38
C PHE A 266 26.70 -6.57 0.15
N SER A 267 25.92 -5.69 0.78
CA SER A 267 25.60 -5.68 2.20
C SER A 267 24.27 -4.96 2.44
N THR A 268 23.80 -4.92 3.68
CA THR A 268 22.65 -4.10 4.14
C THR A 268 22.71 -2.65 3.64
N ASP A 269 23.91 -2.09 3.58
CA ASP A 269 24.19 -0.68 3.30
C ASP A 269 24.91 -0.49 1.95
N SER A 270 24.95 -1.51 1.10
CA SER A 270 25.53 -1.44 -0.24
C SER A 270 24.77 -2.34 -1.21
N TRP A 271 23.93 -1.71 -2.03
CA TRP A 271 23.11 -2.37 -3.05
C TRP A 271 22.97 -1.51 -4.31
N MET A 272 22.48 -2.12 -5.38
CA MET A 272 22.03 -1.44 -6.61
C MET A 272 20.89 -2.18 -7.30
N GLU A 273 20.18 -1.47 -8.19
CA GLU A 273 19.05 -1.96 -8.96
C GLU A 273 19.17 -1.55 -10.43
N LEU A 274 18.70 -2.41 -11.32
CA LEU A 274 18.53 -2.16 -12.74
C LEU A 274 17.04 -2.24 -13.09
N HIS A 275 16.53 -1.21 -13.77
CA HIS A 275 15.12 -1.09 -14.11
C HIS A 275 14.93 -0.95 -15.62
N ASP A 276 14.04 -1.73 -16.21
CA ASP A 276 13.57 -1.52 -17.57
C ASP A 276 12.09 -1.09 -17.57
N LEU A 277 11.80 -0.02 -18.30
CA LEU A 277 10.48 0.63 -18.41
C LEU A 277 9.90 0.51 -19.83
N GLY A 278 10.56 -0.22 -20.75
CA GLY A 278 10.08 -0.46 -22.12
C GLY A 278 10.18 0.71 -23.10
N TYR A 279 10.76 1.85 -22.73
CA TYR A 279 10.81 3.07 -23.56
C TYR A 279 12.14 3.27 -24.31
N ASP A 280 12.16 4.23 -25.23
CA ASP A 280 13.36 4.72 -25.92
C ASP A 280 14.00 5.89 -25.14
N SER A 281 15.22 5.65 -24.63
CA SER A 281 16.01 6.62 -23.86
C SER A 281 16.36 7.91 -24.59
N LYS A 282 16.15 7.98 -25.92
CA LYS A 282 16.44 9.16 -26.74
C LYS A 282 15.27 10.15 -26.84
N ASN A 283 14.04 9.69 -26.62
CA ASN A 283 12.83 10.46 -26.95
C ASN A 283 11.92 10.77 -25.75
N ASP A 284 12.09 10.09 -24.61
CA ASP A 284 11.18 10.21 -23.46
C ASP A 284 11.64 11.24 -22.42
N ALA A 285 11.48 12.52 -22.77
CA ALA A 285 11.81 13.65 -21.88
C ALA A 285 10.88 13.79 -20.65
N SER A 286 9.94 12.87 -20.41
CA SER A 286 8.96 12.98 -19.31
C SER A 286 9.41 12.35 -17.99
N ILE A 287 10.44 11.49 -18.01
CA ILE A 287 10.81 10.66 -16.86
C ILE A 287 11.47 11.50 -15.76
N LYS A 288 10.97 11.35 -14.54
CA LYS A 288 11.47 12.02 -13.34
C LYS A 288 11.76 10.97 -12.28
N ALA A 289 12.99 10.91 -11.81
CA ALA A 289 13.40 10.05 -10.71
C ALA A 289 13.40 10.84 -9.39
N LYS A 290 12.92 10.23 -8.30
CA LYS A 290 13.25 10.67 -6.94
C LYS A 290 14.59 10.08 -6.55
N ILE A 291 15.48 10.89 -5.97
CA ILE A 291 16.80 10.46 -5.51
C ILE A 291 16.86 10.69 -4.00
N GLN A 292 17.13 9.62 -3.24
CA GLN A 292 17.37 9.70 -1.81
C GLN A 292 18.82 10.16 -1.54
N PRO A 293 19.14 10.78 -0.39
CA PRO A 293 20.52 11.14 -0.06
C PRO A 293 21.48 9.95 -0.14
N GLY A 294 22.67 10.14 -0.73
CA GLY A 294 23.67 9.08 -0.96
C GLY A 294 23.43 8.21 -2.22
N MET A 295 22.20 8.16 -2.71
CA MET A 295 21.81 7.38 -3.88
C MET A 295 22.09 8.13 -5.19
N LYS A 296 22.23 7.37 -6.28
CA LYS A 296 22.35 7.88 -7.64
C LYS A 296 21.31 7.20 -8.54
N ASN A 297 20.76 7.92 -9.51
CA ASN A 297 19.81 7.39 -10.49
C ASN A 297 20.20 7.87 -11.90
N ILE A 298 20.39 6.95 -12.84
CA ILE A 298 20.77 7.20 -14.22
C ILE A 298 19.63 6.73 -15.12
N ILE A 299 18.85 7.69 -15.62
CA ILE A 299 17.66 7.47 -16.47
C ILE A 299 17.94 7.55 -17.98
N THR A 300 19.21 7.75 -18.36
CA THR A 300 19.68 7.91 -19.75
C THR A 300 20.20 6.60 -20.36
N THR A 301 20.28 5.53 -19.57
CA THR A 301 20.70 4.19 -19.99
C THR A 301 19.51 3.25 -20.12
N ARG A 302 19.71 2.10 -20.79
CA ARG A 302 18.76 0.99 -20.79
C ARG A 302 19.50 -0.34 -20.53
N PRO A 303 19.27 -1.03 -19.39
CA PRO A 303 18.41 -0.63 -18.27
C PRO A 303 18.86 0.67 -17.58
N LEU A 304 17.95 1.26 -16.83
CA LEU A 304 18.17 2.42 -15.96
C LEU A 304 18.86 1.92 -14.70
N ILE A 305 19.76 2.72 -14.13
CA ILE A 305 20.56 2.32 -12.98
C ILE A 305 20.14 3.13 -11.75
N TYR A 306 19.82 2.47 -10.65
CA TYR A 306 19.57 3.09 -9.35
C TYR A 306 20.39 2.37 -8.26
N GLY A 307 20.69 3.03 -7.14
CA GLY A 307 21.47 2.42 -6.06
C GLY A 307 22.44 3.37 -5.38
N HIS A 308 23.32 2.78 -4.56
CA HIS A 308 24.41 3.49 -3.92
C HIS A 308 25.42 4.01 -4.96
N SER A 309 25.86 5.26 -4.83
CA SER A 309 26.57 5.99 -5.89
C SER A 309 27.76 5.23 -6.52
N GLN A 310 28.61 4.59 -5.71
CA GLN A 310 29.75 3.79 -6.20
C GLN A 310 29.32 2.58 -7.03
N ASN A 311 28.26 1.88 -6.63
CA ASN A 311 27.74 0.72 -7.36
C ASN A 311 27.16 1.16 -8.71
N VAL A 312 26.43 2.28 -8.72
CA VAL A 312 25.86 2.88 -9.94
C VAL A 312 26.97 3.32 -10.92
N ASP A 313 28.07 3.89 -10.43
CA ASP A 313 29.22 4.26 -11.26
C ASP A 313 29.97 3.05 -11.83
N ASN A 314 30.14 1.99 -11.04
CA ASN A 314 30.73 0.74 -11.53
C ASN A 314 29.88 0.08 -12.63
N VAL A 315 28.56 0.09 -12.48
CA VAL A 315 27.60 -0.44 -13.46
C VAL A 315 27.62 0.38 -14.74
N ALA A 316 27.61 1.72 -14.66
CA ALA A 316 27.74 2.59 -15.83
C ALA A 316 29.08 2.36 -16.56
N LYS A 317 30.16 2.09 -15.83
CA LYS A 317 31.46 1.72 -16.40
C LYS A 317 31.42 0.35 -17.10
N LEU A 318 30.76 -0.66 -16.52
CA LEU A 318 30.55 -1.98 -17.15
C LEU A 318 29.66 -1.91 -18.40
N MET A 319 28.65 -1.04 -18.43
CA MET A 319 27.81 -0.81 -19.62
C MET A 319 28.58 -0.15 -20.78
N ASN A 320 29.63 0.61 -20.49
CA ASN A 320 30.49 1.24 -21.49
C ASN A 320 31.66 0.34 -21.94
N ASP A 321 32.27 -0.40 -21.01
CA ASP A 321 33.28 -1.43 -21.29
C ASP A 321 33.03 -2.66 -20.40
N PRO A 322 32.47 -3.75 -20.96
CA PRO A 322 32.19 -4.99 -20.22
C PRO A 322 33.43 -5.72 -19.67
N ASN A 323 34.64 -5.37 -20.12
CA ASN A 323 35.90 -5.97 -19.63
C ASN A 323 36.57 -5.13 -18.53
N SER A 324 35.96 -4.01 -18.15
CA SER A 324 36.60 -2.98 -17.32
C SER A 324 36.71 -3.30 -15.82
N MET A 325 36.10 -4.41 -15.38
CA MET A 325 36.26 -5.07 -14.07
C MET A 325 35.64 -6.48 -14.08
N ASN A 326 35.98 -7.32 -13.09
CA ASN A 326 35.31 -8.61 -12.88
C ASN A 326 33.88 -8.41 -12.36
N THR A 327 32.98 -9.31 -12.77
CA THR A 327 31.53 -9.21 -12.54
C THR A 327 31.03 -10.36 -11.67
N SER A 328 29.90 -10.21 -10.96
CA SER A 328 29.36 -11.30 -10.14
C SER A 328 28.79 -12.48 -10.95
N TYR A 329 28.64 -12.33 -12.27
CA TYR A 329 28.27 -13.45 -13.14
C TYR A 329 29.26 -14.63 -13.05
N SER A 330 30.58 -14.39 -12.94
CA SER A 330 31.55 -15.50 -12.85
C SER A 330 31.40 -16.33 -11.59
N THR A 331 30.94 -15.73 -10.48
CA THR A 331 30.69 -16.40 -9.20
C THR A 331 29.54 -17.39 -9.32
N TYR A 332 28.39 -16.92 -9.82
CA TYR A 332 27.17 -17.73 -9.90
C TYR A 332 27.04 -18.56 -11.18
N LYS A 333 27.97 -18.43 -12.14
CA LYS A 333 27.96 -19.16 -13.42
C LYS A 333 27.73 -20.68 -13.28
N PRO A 334 28.35 -21.41 -12.32
CA PRO A 334 28.14 -22.85 -12.21
C PRO A 334 26.68 -23.23 -11.93
N LEU A 335 25.99 -22.47 -11.08
CA LEU A 335 24.56 -22.66 -10.81
C LEU A 335 23.72 -22.35 -12.06
N LEU A 336 24.02 -21.23 -12.73
CA LEU A 336 23.31 -20.76 -13.91
C LEU A 336 23.48 -21.73 -15.11
N ASP A 337 24.63 -22.35 -15.27
CA ASP A 337 24.87 -23.36 -16.32
C ASP A 337 24.05 -24.66 -16.11
N ALA A 338 23.52 -24.91 -14.90
CA ALA A 338 22.78 -26.11 -14.55
C ALA A 338 21.23 -25.98 -14.67
N VAL A 339 20.72 -24.76 -14.88
CA VAL A 339 19.29 -24.40 -14.78
C VAL A 339 18.83 -23.51 -15.94
N ASP A 340 17.51 -23.48 -16.20
CA ASP A 340 16.94 -22.52 -17.16
C ASP A 340 16.61 -21.19 -16.48
N TYR A 341 17.64 -20.35 -16.31
CA TYR A 341 17.49 -18.99 -15.79
C TYR A 341 16.99 -17.98 -16.83
N GLN A 342 16.86 -18.38 -18.11
CA GLN A 342 16.50 -17.46 -19.20
C GLN A 342 14.99 -17.29 -19.34
N ASN A 343 14.21 -18.33 -19.04
CA ASN A 343 12.75 -18.29 -19.05
C ASN A 343 12.12 -17.96 -17.69
N ALA A 344 12.94 -17.82 -16.63
CA ALA A 344 12.50 -17.52 -15.27
C ALA A 344 11.73 -16.18 -15.16
N ALA A 345 10.56 -16.21 -14.52
CA ALA A 345 9.77 -15.00 -14.24
C ALA A 345 10.22 -14.29 -12.96
N TYR A 346 10.65 -15.07 -11.98
CA TYR A 346 11.47 -14.64 -10.85
C TYR A 346 12.70 -15.54 -10.76
N ALA A 347 13.87 -14.97 -10.50
CA ALA A 347 15.10 -15.71 -10.20
C ALA A 347 15.86 -15.04 -9.05
N LEU A 348 16.60 -15.82 -8.27
CA LEU A 348 17.37 -15.43 -7.10
C LEU A 348 18.68 -16.22 -7.08
N VAL A 349 19.78 -15.55 -6.77
CA VAL A 349 21.05 -16.17 -6.34
C VAL A 349 21.44 -15.64 -4.97
N LEU A 350 22.07 -16.49 -4.16
CA LEU A 350 22.45 -16.19 -2.78
C LEU A 350 23.75 -16.91 -2.41
N SER A 351 24.71 -16.19 -1.84
CA SER A 351 25.93 -16.73 -1.24
C SER A 351 25.68 -17.12 0.23
N GLU A 352 24.89 -18.17 0.44
CA GLU A 352 24.56 -18.72 1.76
C GLU A 352 25.24 -20.08 1.96
N LYS A 353 26.17 -20.14 2.92
CA LYS A 353 26.90 -21.36 3.24
C LYS A 353 26.12 -22.27 4.20
N THR A 354 25.96 -23.53 3.81
CA THR A 354 25.36 -24.61 4.61
C THR A 354 26.41 -25.68 4.95
N GLY A 355 26.00 -26.85 5.46
CA GLY A 355 26.89 -27.99 5.65
C GLY A 355 27.46 -28.57 4.35
N PHE A 356 26.76 -28.39 3.22
CA PHE A 356 27.14 -28.98 1.92
C PHE A 356 27.25 -27.97 0.77
N SER A 357 26.67 -26.77 0.89
CA SER A 357 26.59 -25.76 -0.18
C SER A 357 27.32 -24.47 0.22
N ASP A 358 27.85 -23.71 -0.75
CA ASP A 358 28.32 -22.32 -0.55
C ASP A 358 27.49 -21.26 -1.29
N MET A 359 26.73 -21.64 -2.32
CA MET A 359 25.90 -20.76 -3.12
C MET A 359 24.63 -21.46 -3.56
N ASN A 360 23.51 -20.75 -3.50
CA ASN A 360 22.17 -21.27 -3.76
C ASN A 360 21.48 -20.43 -4.86
N TYR A 361 20.64 -21.07 -5.67
CA TYR A 361 19.81 -20.45 -6.71
C TYR A 361 18.35 -20.90 -6.52
N MET A 362 17.41 -20.00 -6.79
CA MET A 362 15.99 -20.31 -6.88
C MET A 362 15.34 -19.57 -8.06
N SER A 363 14.38 -20.19 -8.75
CA SER A 363 13.52 -19.49 -9.70
C SER A 363 12.11 -20.03 -9.73
N LEU A 364 11.18 -19.13 -10.10
CA LEU A 364 9.76 -19.42 -10.33
C LEU A 364 9.40 -19.07 -11.78
N THR A 365 8.76 -20.02 -12.48
CA THR A 365 8.36 -19.89 -13.88
C THR A 365 6.89 -20.30 -14.05
N PRO A 366 5.97 -19.41 -14.48
CA PRO A 366 4.58 -19.80 -14.71
C PRO A 366 4.50 -20.71 -15.94
N THR A 367 3.86 -21.88 -15.79
CA THR A 367 3.77 -22.91 -16.83
C THR A 367 2.44 -23.63 -16.77
N GLY A 368 1.65 -23.59 -17.85
CA GLY A 368 0.37 -24.31 -17.94
C GLY A 368 -0.71 -23.93 -16.90
N GLY A 369 -0.59 -22.77 -16.24
CA GLY A 369 -1.43 -22.36 -15.10
C GLY A 369 -0.87 -22.74 -13.72
N LYS A 370 0.17 -23.59 -13.67
CA LYS A 370 0.99 -23.92 -12.50
C LYS A 370 2.27 -23.07 -12.47
N VAL A 371 3.12 -23.31 -11.48
CA VAL A 371 4.45 -22.70 -11.33
C VAL A 371 5.50 -23.82 -11.29
N GLU A 372 6.52 -23.74 -12.15
CA GLU A 372 7.76 -24.50 -11.95
C GLU A 372 8.62 -23.78 -10.91
N LEU A 373 9.02 -24.50 -9.87
CA LEU A 373 10.10 -24.14 -8.96
C LEU A 373 11.36 -24.88 -9.41
N VAL A 374 12.47 -24.15 -9.54
CA VAL A 374 13.82 -24.71 -9.61
C VAL A 374 14.60 -24.20 -8.40
N LYS A 375 15.24 -25.11 -7.66
CA LYS A 375 16.25 -24.81 -6.64
C LYS A 375 17.56 -25.43 -7.08
N ALA A 376 18.69 -24.76 -6.85
CA ALA A 376 20.01 -25.35 -7.11
C ALA A 376 21.05 -24.94 -6.06
N PHE A 377 21.99 -25.85 -5.76
CA PHE A 377 22.96 -25.73 -4.66
C PHE A 377 24.37 -26.08 -5.15
N SER A 378 25.34 -25.24 -4.83
CA SER A 378 26.76 -25.36 -5.23
C SER A 378 27.50 -26.27 -4.24
N ILE A 379 27.64 -27.54 -4.58
CA ILE A 379 28.15 -28.60 -3.69
C ILE A 379 29.64 -28.38 -3.38
N THR A 380 29.92 -28.09 -2.11
CA THR A 380 31.27 -28.04 -1.54
C THR A 380 31.66 -29.33 -0.83
N ASP A 381 30.70 -30.07 -0.23
CA ASP A 381 30.90 -31.44 0.25
C ASP A 381 29.69 -32.33 -0.08
N ALA A 382 29.89 -33.27 -1.00
CA ALA A 382 28.87 -34.23 -1.40
C ALA A 382 28.50 -35.24 -0.30
N LYS A 383 29.31 -35.40 0.77
CA LYS A 383 29.01 -36.30 1.90
C LYS A 383 28.07 -35.67 2.93
N SER A 384 28.01 -34.34 2.97
CA SER A 384 27.18 -33.59 3.91
C SER A 384 25.82 -33.20 3.32
N ILE A 385 25.47 -33.67 2.11
CA ILE A 385 24.15 -33.43 1.48
C ILE A 385 23.05 -34.03 2.38
N PRO A 386 22.09 -33.22 2.88
CA PRO A 386 21.07 -33.70 3.81
C PRO A 386 20.18 -34.77 3.18
N ALA A 387 20.09 -35.93 3.83
CA ALA A 387 19.34 -37.08 3.33
C ALA A 387 17.84 -36.77 3.09
N GLY A 388 17.28 -35.76 3.79
CA GLY A 388 15.93 -35.28 3.56
C GLY A 388 15.69 -34.71 2.15
N LEU A 389 16.72 -34.19 1.48
CA LEU A 389 16.59 -33.67 0.11
C LEU A 389 16.26 -34.77 -0.91
N ALA A 390 16.53 -36.05 -0.59
CA ALA A 390 16.21 -37.17 -1.46
C ALA A 390 14.71 -37.30 -1.77
N LYS A 391 13.81 -36.76 -0.93
CA LYS A 391 12.35 -36.78 -1.19
C LYS A 391 11.95 -35.95 -2.43
N TYR A 392 12.82 -35.04 -2.89
CA TYR A 392 12.56 -34.16 -4.04
C TYR A 392 13.22 -34.64 -5.35
N ASN A 393 13.72 -35.88 -5.41
CA ASN A 393 14.39 -36.48 -6.57
C ASN A 393 15.47 -35.59 -7.23
N PRO A 394 16.49 -35.10 -6.48
CA PRO A 394 17.47 -34.16 -7.00
C PRO A 394 18.35 -34.72 -8.13
N GLU A 395 18.62 -33.90 -9.14
CA GLU A 395 19.58 -34.15 -10.22
C GLU A 395 20.95 -33.53 -9.88
N THR A 396 22.05 -34.27 -10.06
CA THR A 396 23.41 -33.69 -9.93
C THR A 396 24.01 -33.36 -11.30
N LYS A 397 24.39 -32.10 -11.51
CA LYS A 397 25.00 -31.58 -12.74
C LYS A 397 26.38 -31.01 -12.42
N GLY A 398 27.43 -31.81 -12.63
CA GLY A 398 28.77 -31.45 -12.15
C GLY A 398 28.77 -31.35 -10.62
N ASN A 399 29.17 -30.18 -10.09
CA ASN A 399 29.11 -29.88 -8.65
C ASN A 399 27.82 -29.15 -8.25
N VAL A 400 26.74 -29.19 -9.04
CA VAL A 400 25.47 -28.54 -8.69
C VAL A 400 24.39 -29.59 -8.42
N LEU A 401 23.75 -29.53 -7.25
CA LEU A 401 22.53 -30.27 -6.94
C LEU A 401 21.34 -29.43 -7.43
N VAL A 402 20.43 -29.99 -8.23
CA VAL A 402 19.24 -29.31 -8.76
C VAL A 402 17.99 -30.05 -8.31
N ILE A 403 17.04 -29.31 -7.74
CA ILE A 403 15.69 -29.79 -7.43
C ILE A 403 14.69 -29.06 -8.34
N LYS A 404 13.72 -29.80 -8.88
CA LYS A 404 12.63 -29.28 -9.70
C LYS A 404 11.28 -29.82 -9.21
N MET A 405 10.27 -28.95 -9.20
CA MET A 405 8.87 -29.34 -9.05
C MET A 405 7.97 -28.40 -9.86
N THR A 406 6.77 -28.84 -10.23
CA THR A 406 5.78 -27.98 -10.89
C THR A 406 4.41 -28.22 -10.27
N ASP A 407 3.90 -27.23 -9.56
CA ASP A 407 2.60 -27.35 -8.89
C ASP A 407 1.89 -25.98 -8.74
N ASP A 408 0.75 -25.95 -8.06
CA ASP A 408 0.03 -24.72 -7.74
C ASP A 408 0.86 -23.85 -6.77
N LEU A 409 0.76 -22.52 -6.90
CA LEU A 409 1.66 -21.57 -6.24
C LEU A 409 1.79 -21.78 -4.73
N SER A 410 0.70 -22.08 -4.02
CA SER A 410 0.72 -22.35 -2.57
C SER A 410 1.55 -23.58 -2.20
N THR A 411 1.51 -24.63 -3.01
CA THR A 411 2.29 -25.87 -2.79
C THR A 411 3.76 -25.64 -3.11
N VAL A 412 4.03 -24.90 -4.20
CA VAL A 412 5.38 -24.45 -4.57
C VAL A 412 6.02 -23.57 -3.50
N GLN A 413 5.25 -22.67 -2.87
CA GLN A 413 5.72 -21.83 -1.77
C GLN A 413 6.09 -22.69 -0.56
N ALA A 414 5.19 -23.57 -0.12
CA ALA A 414 5.41 -24.41 1.06
C ALA A 414 6.59 -25.38 0.89
N GLU A 415 6.71 -26.06 -0.26
CA GLU A 415 7.85 -26.96 -0.50
C GLU A 415 9.15 -26.19 -0.82
N SER A 416 9.10 -24.96 -1.34
CA SER A 416 10.29 -24.08 -1.40
C SER A 416 10.88 -23.85 -0.02
N ASP A 417 10.04 -23.60 0.98
CA ASP A 417 10.47 -23.30 2.34
C ASP A 417 10.95 -24.58 3.04
N ASN A 418 10.25 -25.71 2.84
CA ASN A 418 10.71 -27.04 3.29
C ASN A 418 12.05 -27.46 2.67
N ILE A 419 12.35 -27.07 1.42
CA ILE A 419 13.66 -27.33 0.78
C ILE A 419 14.75 -26.54 1.51
N ASP A 420 14.50 -25.27 1.83
CA ASP A 420 15.49 -24.40 2.46
C ASP A 420 15.68 -24.68 3.95
N GLU A 421 14.68 -25.23 4.66
CA GLU A 421 14.87 -25.77 6.00
C GLU A 421 15.78 -27.01 5.96
N VAL A 422 15.45 -27.99 5.11
CA VAL A 422 16.21 -29.25 5.01
C VAL A 422 17.64 -29.01 4.50
N ALA A 423 17.85 -28.02 3.62
CA ALA A 423 19.18 -27.67 3.11
C ALA A 423 20.12 -27.01 4.16
N ARG A 424 19.59 -26.60 5.32
CA ARG A 424 20.37 -26.00 6.43
C ARG A 424 20.71 -26.98 7.55
N THR A 425 20.19 -28.20 7.52
CA THR A 425 20.51 -29.27 8.48
C THR A 425 21.84 -29.96 8.17
#